data_AF-A0A099P625-F1
#
_entry.id   AF-A0A099P625-F1
#
_cell.length_a   1.000
_cell.length_b   1.000
_cell.length_c   1.000
_cell.angle_alpha   90.00
_cell.angle_beta   90.00
_cell.angle_gamma   90.00
#
_symmetry.space_group_name_H-M   'P 1'
#
loop_
_entity.id
_entity.type
_entity.pdbx_description
1 polymer ?
#
loop_
_entity_poly.entity_id
_entity_poly.type
_entity_poly.pdbx_seq_one_letter_code
_entity_poly.pdbx_strand_id
1 'polypeptide(L)'
;MQVYRDAQQFLLPSQKKGSLQTRIFETCKNSKFIKSNPKHLYALVSSTLKYKPFILKIMKKTKIMEVEKKAKIPEPVMILMIHDLLFSKSKRIQSKQHAWKDAIIRNKPRLESELARMKIKHGVKSLEELIEDDDTPIRWFRTNIIKTNTESLLREFKHLKKVNSISEIEAPGVIYFDKYIPNLFGIHPKEKLTSTDAYKQGRLIIQDRASCFPAQILNPIPGEDKVIDACAAPGNKTTHLACILQNSKRSIVAFEKDNKRVKILRTMCEKAGGLDCITIHHADFTTTRPGDFPEITGMVVDPSCSGSGIFGRAFDEQEEISEEEAREKLVERLEKLSAFQFKIVKHALSFPNVRKVVYSTCSIHDEENEGVVKRLIEDEDVQKQGWKVSKQAD
;
A
#
# COMPACT_ATOMS: atom_id res chain seq x y z
N MET A 1 12.21 12.29 30.23
CA MET A 1 10.79 12.73 30.11
C MET A 1 10.59 13.65 28.92
N GLN A 2 11.53 14.58 28.67
CA GLN A 2 11.47 15.48 27.51
C GLN A 2 11.23 14.74 26.18
N VAL A 3 11.91 13.62 25.93
CA VAL A 3 11.70 12.82 24.70
C VAL A 3 10.25 12.42 24.47
N TYR A 4 9.52 12.03 25.52
CA TYR A 4 8.11 11.66 25.40
C TYR A 4 7.21 12.88 25.20
N ARG A 5 7.51 13.99 25.89
CA ARG A 5 6.78 15.25 25.72
C ARG A 5 6.94 15.80 24.30
N ASP A 6 8.15 15.71 23.75
CA ASP A 6 8.45 16.12 22.38
C ASP A 6 7.81 15.16 21.37
N ALA A 7 7.80 13.86 21.65
CA ALA A 7 7.24 12.84 20.75
C ALA A 7 5.71 12.87 20.66
N GLN A 8 5.02 13.26 21.74
CA GLN A 8 3.55 13.15 21.86
C GLN A 8 2.78 13.85 20.72
N GLN A 9 3.31 14.99 20.23
CA GLN A 9 2.69 15.78 19.18
C GLN A 9 2.64 15.06 17.82
N PHE A 10 3.48 14.04 17.63
CA PHE A 10 3.54 13.26 16.39
C PHE A 10 2.65 12.02 16.40
N LEU A 11 2.00 11.71 17.54
CA LEU A 11 1.02 10.63 17.69
C LEU A 11 -0.42 11.09 17.44
N LEU A 12 -0.65 12.41 17.47
CA LEU A 12 -1.93 13.04 17.22
C LEU A 12 -2.16 13.19 15.70
N PRO A 13 -3.42 13.15 15.24
CA PRO A 13 -3.76 13.48 13.85
C PRO A 13 -3.23 14.88 13.51
N SER A 14 -2.48 15.00 12.43
CA SER A 14 -1.81 16.24 12.04
C SER A 14 -2.41 16.78 10.76
N GLN A 15 -2.82 18.04 10.78
CA GLN A 15 -3.21 18.79 9.58
C GLN A 15 -2.02 19.10 8.63
N LYS A 16 -0.77 18.90 9.08
CA LYS A 16 0.44 19.14 8.27
C LYS A 16 0.75 17.98 7.33
N LYS A 17 0.90 18.28 6.03
CA LYS A 17 1.28 17.36 4.95
C LYS A 17 2.76 16.96 5.05
N GLY A 18 3.11 15.67 4.96
CA GLY A 18 4.51 15.22 5.08
C GLY A 18 4.66 13.76 5.53
N SER A 19 5.78 13.10 5.22
CA SER A 19 6.10 11.80 5.85
C SER A 19 6.41 12.03 7.33
N LEU A 20 6.23 11.02 8.18
CA LEU A 20 6.54 11.13 9.62
C LEU A 20 7.98 11.63 9.85
N GLN A 21 8.93 11.10 9.08
CA GLN A 21 10.33 11.51 9.13
C GLN A 21 10.49 13.00 8.79
N THR A 22 9.92 13.45 7.68
CA THR A 22 9.98 14.87 7.29
C THR A 22 9.39 15.77 8.36
N ARG A 23 8.20 15.44 8.88
CA ARG A 23 7.54 16.23 9.93
C ARG A 23 8.41 16.35 11.18
N ILE A 24 9.00 15.26 11.65
CA ILE A 24 9.84 15.26 12.86
C ILE A 24 11.10 16.09 12.61
N PHE A 25 11.81 15.85 11.51
CA PHE A 25 13.07 16.54 11.24
C PHE A 25 12.88 18.04 10.98
N GLU A 26 11.85 18.44 10.24
CA GLU A 26 11.53 19.86 10.01
C GLU A 26 11.07 20.55 11.29
N THR A 27 10.23 19.90 12.09
CA THR A 27 9.76 20.48 13.36
C THR A 27 10.94 20.64 14.34
N CYS A 28 11.85 19.67 14.41
CA CYS A 28 13.07 19.80 15.21
C CYS A 28 14.02 20.89 14.69
N LYS A 29 14.09 21.09 13.36
CA LYS A 29 14.93 22.14 12.76
C LYS A 29 14.37 23.54 13.04
N ASN A 30 13.05 23.69 13.01
CA ASN A 30 12.37 24.98 13.06
C ASN A 30 11.88 25.37 14.46
N SER A 31 11.80 24.43 15.41
CA SER A 31 11.30 24.68 16.76
C SER A 31 12.45 24.79 17.77
N LYS A 32 12.51 25.93 18.48
CA LYS A 32 13.39 26.10 19.65
C LYS A 32 12.94 25.28 20.88
N PHE A 33 11.74 24.70 20.84
CA PHE A 33 11.13 24.02 21.97
C PHE A 33 11.40 22.51 21.99
N ILE A 34 11.68 21.90 20.83
CA ILE A 34 12.05 20.48 20.77
C ILE A 34 13.54 20.35 21.05
N LYS A 35 13.88 19.73 22.17
CA LYS A 35 15.28 19.55 22.60
C LYS A 35 15.79 18.14 22.32
N SER A 36 14.89 17.21 22.00
CA SER A 36 15.25 15.81 21.77
C SER A 36 15.83 15.57 20.39
N ASN A 37 16.74 14.59 20.28
CA ASN A 37 17.38 14.23 19.03
C ASN A 37 16.34 13.75 17.98
N PRO A 38 16.33 14.30 16.75
CA PRO A 38 15.33 13.96 15.73
C PRO A 38 15.31 12.48 15.32
N LYS A 39 16.49 11.83 15.25
CA LYS A 39 16.59 10.40 14.92
C LYS A 39 15.97 9.54 16.00
N HIS A 40 16.19 9.92 17.26
CA HIS A 40 15.61 9.23 18.41
C HIS A 40 14.08 9.41 18.45
N LEU A 41 13.59 10.63 18.25
CA LEU A 41 12.15 10.88 18.15
C LEU A 41 11.49 10.06 17.03
N TYR A 42 12.11 10.02 15.85
CA TYR A 42 11.61 9.24 14.72
C TYR A 42 11.52 7.75 15.06
N ALA A 43 12.59 7.16 15.62
CA ALA A 43 12.61 5.75 15.98
C ALA A 43 11.51 5.40 17.01
N LEU A 44 11.37 6.23 18.05
CA LEU A 44 10.36 6.05 19.09
C LEU A 44 8.94 6.15 18.51
N VAL A 45 8.64 7.23 17.79
CA VAL A 45 7.28 7.47 17.25
C VAL A 45 6.92 6.43 16.19
N SER A 46 7.83 6.13 15.26
CA SER A 46 7.59 5.14 14.20
C SER A 46 7.31 3.76 14.78
N SER A 47 8.12 3.31 15.72
CA SER A 47 7.89 2.03 16.42
C SER A 47 6.59 2.05 17.22
N THR A 48 6.29 3.15 17.92
CA THR A 48 5.06 3.27 18.70
C THR A 48 3.81 3.20 17.83
N LEU A 49 3.79 3.88 16.69
CA LEU A 49 2.66 3.83 15.75
C LEU A 49 2.44 2.41 15.23
N LYS A 50 3.51 1.64 14.98
CA LYS A 50 3.46 0.24 14.56
C LYS A 50 2.67 -0.65 15.55
N TYR A 51 2.76 -0.37 16.84
CA TYR A 51 2.10 -1.14 17.90
C TYR A 51 0.89 -0.43 18.53
N LYS A 52 0.52 0.78 18.07
CA LYS A 52 -0.51 1.62 18.70
C LYS A 52 -1.85 0.90 18.90
N PRO A 53 -2.39 0.12 17.93
CA PRO A 53 -3.66 -0.59 18.12
C PRO A 53 -3.62 -1.59 19.30
N PHE A 54 -2.50 -2.30 19.46
CA PHE A 54 -2.30 -3.26 20.55
C PHE A 54 -2.13 -2.55 21.89
N ILE A 55 -1.37 -1.45 21.92
CA ILE A 55 -1.18 -0.63 23.13
C ILE A 55 -2.53 -0.11 23.64
N LEU A 56 -3.38 0.42 22.75
CA LEU A 56 -4.71 0.92 23.13
C LEU A 56 -5.60 -0.20 23.69
N LYS A 57 -5.59 -1.40 23.08
CA LYS A 57 -6.30 -2.57 23.63
C LYS A 57 -5.82 -2.93 25.04
N ILE A 58 -4.51 -2.94 25.30
CA ILE A 58 -3.95 -3.18 26.64
C ILE A 58 -4.39 -2.09 27.62
N MET A 59 -4.31 -0.82 27.23
CA MET A 59 -4.72 0.30 28.08
C MET A 59 -6.19 0.21 28.48
N LYS A 60 -7.07 -0.14 27.53
CA LYS A 60 -8.50 -0.33 27.77
C LYS A 60 -8.77 -1.50 28.74
N LYS A 61 -8.11 -2.64 28.53
CA LYS A 61 -8.28 -3.83 29.40
C LYS A 61 -7.75 -3.62 30.81
N THR A 62 -6.63 -2.92 30.94
CA THR A 62 -6.03 -2.60 32.24
C THR A 62 -6.70 -1.40 32.93
N LYS A 63 -7.51 -0.63 32.21
CA LYS A 63 -8.11 0.64 32.66
C LYS A 63 -7.07 1.59 33.26
N ILE A 64 -5.84 1.57 32.74
CA ILE A 64 -4.70 2.27 33.35
C ILE A 64 -4.91 3.79 33.43
N MET A 65 -5.65 4.39 32.49
CA MET A 65 -6.02 5.81 32.53
C MET A 65 -6.91 6.17 33.73
N GLU A 66 -7.79 5.26 34.15
CA GLU A 66 -8.64 5.43 35.33
C GLU A 66 -7.84 5.19 36.61
N VAL A 67 -7.04 4.12 36.64
CA VAL A 67 -6.20 3.74 37.78
C VAL A 67 -5.19 4.84 38.13
N GLU A 68 -4.57 5.45 37.11
CA GLU A 68 -3.55 6.49 37.28
C GLU A 68 -4.09 7.91 36.98
N LYS A 69 -5.41 8.13 37.14
CA LYS A 69 -6.05 9.44 36.91
C LYS A 69 -5.37 10.59 37.68
N LYS A 70 -4.89 10.31 38.90
CA LYS A 70 -4.17 11.30 39.75
C LYS A 70 -2.80 11.69 39.20
N ALA A 71 -2.16 10.83 38.39
CA ALA A 71 -0.86 11.12 37.80
C ALA A 71 -0.93 12.10 36.61
N LYS A 72 -2.15 12.39 36.10
CA LYS A 72 -2.43 13.34 35.02
C LYS A 72 -1.49 13.18 33.82
N ILE A 73 -1.30 11.93 33.38
CA ILE A 73 -0.44 11.59 32.25
C ILE A 73 -1.23 11.86 30.96
N PRO A 74 -0.74 12.68 30.02
CA PRO A 74 -1.37 12.82 28.71
C PRO A 74 -1.41 11.46 28.01
N GLU A 75 -2.54 11.10 27.41
CA GLU A 75 -2.73 9.80 26.77
C GLU A 75 -1.63 9.47 25.73
N PRO A 76 -1.21 10.38 24.83
CA PRO A 76 -0.16 10.05 23.87
C PRO A 76 1.20 9.80 24.53
N VAL A 77 1.48 10.46 25.67
CA VAL A 77 2.68 10.19 26.48
C VAL A 77 2.59 8.81 27.13
N MET A 78 1.41 8.43 27.64
CA MET A 78 1.20 7.10 28.19
C MET A 78 1.40 6.00 27.14
N ILE A 79 0.87 6.18 25.93
CA ILE A 79 1.06 5.26 24.80
C ILE A 79 2.56 5.06 24.51
N LEU A 80 3.32 6.15 24.39
CA LEU A 80 4.77 6.12 24.13
C LEU A 80 5.55 5.38 25.23
N MET A 81 5.19 5.61 26.49
CA MET A 81 5.88 4.99 27.63
C MET A 81 5.52 3.52 27.78
N ILE A 82 4.27 3.13 27.50
CA ILE A 82 3.85 1.72 27.45
C ILE A 82 4.54 1.00 26.29
N HIS A 83 4.67 1.64 25.13
CA HIS A 83 5.48 1.12 24.03
C HIS A 83 6.91 0.79 24.49
N ASP A 84 7.60 1.76 25.10
CA ASP A 84 8.97 1.54 25.56
C ASP A 84 9.08 0.44 26.61
N LEU A 85 8.09 0.33 27.50
CA LEU A 85 8.06 -0.69 28.53
C LEU A 85 7.84 -2.11 27.97
N LEU A 86 6.92 -2.26 27.01
CA LEU A 86 6.43 -3.58 26.59
C LEU A 86 6.95 -4.02 25.22
N PHE A 87 7.08 -3.09 24.28
CA PHE A 87 7.27 -3.36 22.85
C PHE A 87 8.66 -3.01 22.33
N SER A 88 9.39 -2.12 23.01
CA SER A 88 10.77 -1.81 22.63
C SER A 88 11.73 -2.95 22.95
N LYS A 89 12.85 -3.03 22.21
CA LYS A 89 13.92 -4.00 22.47
C LYS A 89 14.50 -3.89 23.89
N SER A 90 14.56 -2.67 24.44
CA SER A 90 15.12 -2.44 25.76
C SER A 90 14.13 -2.74 26.89
N LYS A 91 12.82 -2.80 26.60
CA LYS A 91 11.72 -2.98 27.57
C LYS A 91 11.82 -2.04 28.76
N ARG A 92 12.28 -0.82 28.52
CA ARG A 92 12.58 0.19 29.55
C ARG A 92 12.15 1.57 29.10
N ILE A 93 11.45 2.26 29.98
CA ILE A 93 11.11 3.67 29.84
C ILE A 93 12.39 4.51 29.98
N GLN A 94 12.78 5.15 28.88
CA GLN A 94 13.95 6.00 28.67
C GLN A 94 13.77 7.39 29.32
N SER A 95 13.56 7.40 30.63
CA SER A 95 13.62 8.63 31.43
C SER A 95 14.31 8.41 32.77
N LYS A 96 14.88 9.49 33.30
CA LYS A 96 15.17 9.62 34.73
C LYS A 96 13.88 9.44 35.56
N GLN A 97 14.02 9.37 36.88
CA GLN A 97 12.91 9.26 37.82
C GLN A 97 11.91 10.40 37.60
N HIS A 98 10.62 10.03 37.55
CA HIS A 98 9.53 10.96 37.28
C HIS A 98 8.20 10.28 37.65
N ALA A 99 7.27 11.02 38.25
CA ALA A 99 6.00 10.48 38.73
C ALA A 99 5.22 9.67 37.66
N TRP A 100 5.19 10.14 36.42
CA TRP A 100 4.60 9.40 35.28
C TRP A 100 5.26 8.04 35.01
N LYS A 101 6.58 7.96 35.14
CA LYS A 101 7.31 6.70 34.96
C LYS A 101 6.97 5.75 36.10
N ASP A 102 6.93 6.25 37.32
CA ASP A 102 6.62 5.44 38.50
C ASP A 102 5.18 4.90 38.44
N ALA A 103 4.22 5.71 37.98
CA ALA A 103 2.84 5.30 37.73
C ALA A 103 2.72 4.13 36.74
N ILE A 104 3.42 4.20 35.61
CA ILE A 104 3.39 3.13 34.61
C ILE A 104 4.12 1.89 35.13
N ILE A 105 5.26 2.05 35.82
CA ILE A 105 6.03 0.93 36.40
C ILE A 105 5.22 0.19 37.48
N ARG A 106 4.46 0.87 38.34
CA ARG A 106 3.57 0.21 39.31
C ARG A 106 2.53 -0.69 38.65
N ASN A 107 2.09 -0.34 37.45
CA ASN A 107 1.12 -1.13 36.67
C ASN A 107 1.79 -2.14 35.73
N LYS A 108 3.12 -2.24 35.72
CA LYS A 108 3.88 -3.14 34.84
C LYS A 108 3.37 -4.60 34.88
N PRO A 109 3.13 -5.24 36.05
CA PRO A 109 2.65 -6.63 36.06
C PRO A 109 1.30 -6.82 35.35
N ARG A 110 0.38 -5.86 35.49
CA ARG A 110 -0.93 -5.89 34.82
C ARG A 110 -0.78 -5.72 33.32
N LEU A 111 0.05 -4.78 32.90
CA LEU A 111 0.37 -4.52 31.50
C LEU A 111 1.03 -5.73 30.82
N GLU A 112 2.00 -6.36 31.49
CA GLU A 112 2.68 -7.57 30.99
C GLU A 112 1.73 -8.77 30.93
N SER A 113 0.85 -8.93 31.92
CA SER A 113 -0.16 -9.99 31.91
C SER A 113 -1.14 -9.84 30.73
N GLU A 114 -1.63 -8.63 30.46
CA GLU A 114 -2.51 -8.38 29.32
C GLU A 114 -1.78 -8.56 27.98
N LEU A 115 -0.51 -8.19 27.88
CA LEU A 115 0.31 -8.48 26.70
C LEU A 115 0.48 -9.99 26.49
N ALA A 116 0.72 -10.76 27.56
CA ALA A 116 0.85 -12.21 27.47
C ALA A 116 -0.46 -12.87 27.00
N ARG A 117 -1.60 -12.46 27.57
CA ARG A 117 -2.94 -12.90 27.11
C ARG A 117 -3.19 -12.53 25.66
N MET A 118 -2.77 -11.34 25.25
CA MET A 118 -2.89 -10.88 23.87
C MET A 118 -2.06 -11.75 22.92
N LYS A 119 -0.82 -12.08 23.27
CA LYS A 119 0.02 -12.99 22.49
C LYS A 119 -0.60 -14.38 22.33
N ILE A 120 -1.12 -14.95 23.42
CA ILE A 120 -1.83 -16.24 23.40
C ILE A 120 -3.05 -16.17 22.49
N LYS A 121 -3.86 -15.11 22.60
CA LYS A 121 -5.06 -14.91 21.77
C LYS A 121 -4.73 -14.85 20.28
N HIS A 122 -3.61 -14.25 19.90
CA HIS A 122 -3.17 -14.15 18.50
C HIS A 122 -2.28 -15.34 18.08
N GLY A 123 -2.01 -16.31 18.96
CA GLY A 123 -1.17 -17.47 18.66
C GLY A 123 0.31 -17.14 18.38
N VAL A 124 0.79 -15.98 18.81
CA VAL A 124 2.16 -15.49 18.51
C VAL A 124 3.13 -15.69 19.65
N LYS A 125 4.40 -15.99 19.33
CA LYS A 125 5.47 -16.17 20.32
C LYS A 125 6.26 -14.88 20.52
N SER A 126 6.55 -14.17 19.44
CA SER A 126 7.29 -12.89 19.45
C SER A 126 6.36 -11.68 19.30
N LEU A 127 6.89 -10.47 19.47
CA LEU A 127 6.12 -9.24 19.27
C LEU A 127 6.10 -8.83 17.80
N GLU A 128 7.15 -9.20 17.08
CA GLU A 128 7.31 -8.95 15.65
C GLU A 128 6.21 -9.65 14.85
N GLU A 129 5.82 -10.85 15.27
CA GLU A 129 4.68 -11.61 14.73
C GLU A 129 3.32 -10.89 14.91
N LEU A 130 3.15 -10.02 15.93
CA LEU A 130 1.89 -9.26 16.09
C LEU A 130 1.63 -8.28 14.94
N ILE A 131 2.65 -7.96 14.15
CA ILE A 131 2.54 -6.98 13.06
C ILE A 131 2.78 -7.64 11.70
N GLU A 132 3.08 -8.94 11.68
CA GLU A 132 3.22 -9.73 10.46
C GLU A 132 1.91 -10.35 9.98
N ASP A 133 0.76 -9.89 10.49
CA ASP A 133 -0.50 -10.10 9.75
C ASP A 133 -0.50 -9.14 8.56
N ASP A 134 0.24 -9.56 7.53
CA ASP A 134 -0.27 -9.35 6.20
C ASP A 134 -1.54 -10.19 6.10
N ASP A 135 -2.69 -9.53 6.30
CA ASP A 135 -4.03 -10.13 6.19
C ASP A 135 -4.29 -10.72 4.79
N THR A 136 -3.37 -10.59 3.83
CA THR A 136 -3.48 -11.29 2.55
C THR A 136 -3.44 -12.80 2.79
N PRO A 137 -4.45 -13.55 2.34
CA PRO A 137 -4.46 -15.00 2.51
C PRO A 137 -3.30 -15.66 1.75
N ILE A 138 -2.82 -15.02 0.67
CA ILE A 138 -1.77 -15.52 -0.21
C ILE A 138 -0.85 -14.38 -0.59
N ARG A 139 0.46 -14.65 -0.53
CA ARG A 139 1.48 -13.77 -1.07
C ARG A 139 1.71 -14.05 -2.54
N TRP A 140 1.44 -13.06 -3.37
CA TRP A 140 1.68 -13.12 -4.80
C TRP A 140 2.99 -12.44 -5.19
N PHE A 141 3.72 -13.05 -6.12
CA PHE A 141 4.88 -12.45 -6.76
C PHE A 141 5.01 -12.91 -8.21
N ARG A 142 5.56 -12.04 -9.06
CA ARG A 142 5.84 -12.37 -10.45
C ARG A 142 7.33 -12.35 -10.75
N THR A 143 7.75 -13.16 -11.72
CA THR A 143 9.08 -13.03 -12.32
C THR A 143 9.20 -11.68 -13.01
N ASN A 144 10.31 -10.98 -12.79
CA ASN A 144 10.68 -9.85 -13.62
C ASN A 144 11.52 -10.33 -14.81
N ILE A 145 10.85 -10.59 -15.94
CA ILE A 145 11.50 -11.14 -17.13
C ILE A 145 12.52 -10.22 -17.80
N ILE A 146 12.55 -8.94 -17.42
CA ILE A 146 13.59 -7.99 -17.84
C ILE A 146 14.95 -8.36 -17.22
N LYS A 147 14.94 -8.93 -16.01
CA LYS A 147 16.16 -9.19 -15.22
C LYS A 147 16.56 -10.66 -15.12
N THR A 148 15.63 -11.58 -15.37
CA THR A 148 15.88 -13.02 -15.26
C THR A 148 14.85 -13.81 -16.05
N ASN A 149 15.09 -15.10 -16.28
CA ASN A 149 14.04 -15.99 -16.80
C ASN A 149 13.37 -16.75 -15.64
N THR A 150 12.15 -17.21 -15.88
CA THR A 150 11.33 -17.89 -14.86
C THR A 150 11.95 -19.19 -14.36
N GLU A 151 12.58 -19.97 -15.24
CA GLU A 151 13.24 -21.22 -14.83
C GLU A 151 14.37 -20.95 -13.82
N SER A 152 15.23 -19.97 -14.11
CA SER A 152 16.32 -19.55 -13.25
C SER A 152 15.82 -19.07 -11.89
N LEU A 153 14.77 -18.24 -11.88
CA LEU A 153 14.14 -17.78 -10.64
C LEU A 153 13.60 -18.95 -9.82
N LEU A 154 12.89 -19.89 -10.46
CA LEU A 154 12.26 -21.02 -9.77
C LEU A 154 13.27 -21.99 -9.15
N ARG A 155 14.53 -22.02 -9.59
CA ARG A 155 15.59 -22.80 -8.94
C ARG A 155 15.84 -22.36 -7.48
N GLU A 156 15.62 -21.09 -7.15
CA GLU A 156 15.69 -20.59 -5.76
C GLU A 156 14.50 -21.08 -4.91
N PHE A 157 13.37 -21.38 -5.55
CA PHE A 157 12.15 -21.85 -4.92
C PHE A 157 11.93 -23.37 -5.05
N LYS A 158 12.96 -24.13 -5.45
CA LYS A 158 12.90 -25.59 -5.63
C LYS A 158 12.50 -26.38 -4.37
N HIS A 159 12.65 -25.75 -3.20
CA HIS A 159 12.26 -26.31 -1.91
C HIS A 159 10.75 -26.27 -1.68
N LEU A 160 10.01 -25.48 -2.46
CA LEU A 160 8.55 -25.39 -2.40
C LEU A 160 7.93 -26.47 -3.30
N LYS A 161 6.93 -27.18 -2.76
CA LYS A 161 6.15 -28.17 -3.50
C LYS A 161 5.09 -27.46 -4.35
N LYS A 162 5.04 -27.77 -5.64
CA LYS A 162 3.99 -27.24 -6.51
C LYS A 162 2.62 -27.78 -6.13
N VAL A 163 1.62 -26.91 -6.05
CA VAL A 163 0.19 -27.24 -5.87
C VAL A 163 -0.64 -26.81 -7.08
N ASN A 164 -1.82 -27.38 -7.23
CA ASN A 164 -2.68 -27.17 -8.41
C ASN A 164 -3.83 -26.20 -8.16
N SER A 165 -4.12 -25.88 -6.89
CA SER A 165 -5.13 -24.93 -6.47
C SER A 165 -4.59 -23.92 -5.46
N ILE A 166 -5.14 -22.72 -5.54
CA ILE A 166 -4.96 -21.61 -4.59
C ILE A 166 -5.36 -22.04 -3.17
N SER A 167 -6.39 -22.89 -3.04
CA SER A 167 -6.89 -23.39 -1.76
C SER A 167 -5.91 -24.32 -1.03
N GLU A 168 -4.90 -24.87 -1.72
CA GLU A 168 -3.89 -25.76 -1.12
C GLU A 168 -2.78 -24.98 -0.39
N ILE A 169 -2.78 -23.65 -0.46
CA ILE A 169 -1.79 -22.78 0.22
C ILE A 169 -2.20 -22.53 1.68
N GLU A 170 -2.32 -23.60 2.47
CA GLU A 170 -2.72 -23.52 3.88
C GLU A 170 -1.53 -23.32 4.84
N ALA A 171 -0.32 -23.69 4.39
CA ALA A 171 0.90 -23.60 5.17
C ALA A 171 2.12 -23.29 4.27
N PRO A 172 3.24 -22.82 4.84
CA PRO A 172 4.52 -22.68 4.12
C PRO A 172 4.99 -23.99 3.49
N GLY A 173 5.85 -23.88 2.47
CA GLY A 173 6.43 -25.02 1.76
C GLY A 173 5.74 -25.39 0.45
N VAL A 174 4.77 -24.60 0.00
CA VAL A 174 4.07 -24.81 -1.27
C VAL A 174 4.11 -23.58 -2.18
N ILE A 175 3.97 -23.82 -3.49
CA ILE A 175 3.91 -22.78 -4.52
C ILE A 175 2.82 -23.11 -5.55
N TYR A 176 1.93 -22.16 -5.77
CA TYR A 176 0.90 -22.20 -6.82
C TYR A 176 1.36 -21.40 -8.03
N PHE A 177 1.08 -21.91 -9.22
CA PHE A 177 1.40 -21.26 -10.49
C PHE A 177 0.10 -20.73 -11.06
N ASP A 178 0.00 -19.43 -11.28
CA ASP A 178 -1.27 -18.86 -11.72
C ASP A 178 -1.65 -19.32 -13.13
N LYS A 179 -2.93 -19.67 -13.29
CA LYS A 179 -3.48 -20.16 -14.56
C LYS A 179 -3.61 -19.07 -15.63
N TYR A 180 -3.83 -17.82 -15.24
CA TYR A 180 -4.25 -16.75 -16.16
C TYR A 180 -3.14 -15.73 -16.42
N ILE A 181 -2.29 -15.48 -15.43
CA ILE A 181 -1.16 -14.55 -15.51
C ILE A 181 0.14 -15.34 -15.64
N PRO A 182 0.82 -15.27 -16.80
CA PRO A 182 2.11 -15.91 -16.98
C PRO A 182 3.14 -15.42 -15.95
N ASN A 183 3.96 -16.33 -15.45
CA ASN A 183 5.05 -16.04 -14.51
C ASN A 183 4.60 -15.42 -13.17
N LEU A 184 3.33 -15.58 -12.79
CA LEU A 184 2.81 -15.21 -11.49
C LEU A 184 2.70 -16.45 -10.58
N PHE A 185 3.12 -16.30 -9.33
CA PHE A 185 3.15 -17.38 -8.35
C PHE A 185 2.50 -16.93 -7.04
N GLY A 186 1.78 -17.86 -6.41
CA GLY A 186 1.19 -17.70 -5.09
C GLY A 186 1.91 -18.59 -4.09
N ILE A 187 2.22 -18.04 -2.91
CA ILE A 187 2.82 -18.78 -1.80
C ILE A 187 2.19 -18.33 -0.47
N HIS A 188 2.44 -19.09 0.59
CA HIS A 188 1.93 -18.75 1.91
C HIS A 188 2.56 -17.42 2.43
N PRO A 189 1.81 -16.51 3.08
CA PRO A 189 2.32 -15.20 3.52
C PRO A 189 3.53 -15.24 4.46
N LYS A 190 3.69 -16.32 5.23
CA LYS A 190 4.85 -16.57 6.11
C LYS A 190 6.16 -16.87 5.36
N GLU A 191 6.11 -17.08 4.05
CA GLU A 191 7.33 -17.24 3.23
C GLU A 191 8.08 -15.90 3.10
N LYS A 192 9.37 -15.90 3.43
CA LYS A 192 10.17 -14.67 3.54
C LYS A 192 10.72 -14.19 2.19
N LEU A 193 9.85 -13.74 1.29
CA LEU A 193 10.26 -13.21 -0.03
C LEU A 193 11.15 -11.97 0.06
N THR A 194 10.84 -11.04 0.95
CA THR A 194 11.54 -9.74 1.00
C THR A 194 13.00 -9.85 1.42
N SER A 195 13.38 -10.94 2.09
CA SER A 195 14.78 -11.23 2.44
C SER A 195 15.58 -11.91 1.33
N THR A 196 14.92 -12.44 0.30
CA THR A 196 15.59 -13.15 -0.81
C THR A 196 16.44 -12.20 -1.66
N ASP A 197 17.50 -12.74 -2.23
CA ASP A 197 18.34 -11.97 -3.17
C ASP A 197 17.59 -11.65 -4.46
N ALA A 198 16.71 -12.55 -4.92
CA ALA A 198 15.84 -12.30 -6.05
C ALA A 198 14.96 -11.04 -5.87
N TYR A 199 14.38 -10.83 -4.69
CA TYR A 199 13.61 -9.60 -4.41
C TYR A 199 14.49 -8.36 -4.31
N LYS A 200 15.64 -8.45 -3.63
CA LYS A 200 16.56 -7.32 -3.46
C LYS A 200 17.12 -6.83 -4.79
N GLN A 201 17.47 -7.75 -5.68
CA GLN A 201 18.00 -7.47 -7.01
C GLN A 201 16.92 -7.09 -8.04
N GLY A 202 15.63 -7.21 -7.66
CA GLY A 202 14.49 -6.91 -8.53
C GLY A 202 14.22 -7.99 -9.59
N ARG A 203 14.71 -9.22 -9.40
CA ARG A 203 14.43 -10.38 -10.26
C ARG A 203 13.02 -10.96 -10.03
N LEU A 204 12.44 -10.71 -8.87
CA LEU A 204 11.02 -10.91 -8.60
C LEU A 204 10.38 -9.62 -8.08
N ILE A 205 9.09 -9.43 -8.38
CA ILE A 205 8.30 -8.29 -7.93
C ILE A 205 7.08 -8.83 -7.17
N ILE A 206 6.91 -8.38 -5.92
CA ILE A 206 5.72 -8.68 -5.12
C ILE A 206 4.58 -7.80 -5.65
N GLN A 207 3.53 -8.43 -6.15
CA GLN A 207 2.37 -7.77 -6.71
C GLN A 207 1.17 -8.67 -6.53
N ASP A 208 0.09 -8.09 -6.00
CA ASP A 208 -1.18 -8.81 -5.86
C ASP A 208 -1.68 -9.33 -7.21
N ARG A 209 -2.29 -10.52 -7.19
CA ARG A 209 -2.82 -11.20 -8.37
C ARG A 209 -3.79 -10.34 -9.16
N ALA A 210 -4.75 -9.69 -8.51
CA ALA A 210 -5.73 -8.84 -9.19
C ALA A 210 -5.05 -7.67 -9.91
N SER A 211 -3.99 -7.12 -9.30
CA SER A 211 -3.21 -6.00 -9.85
C SER A 211 -2.38 -6.38 -11.09
N CYS A 212 -2.21 -7.67 -11.39
CA CYS A 212 -1.54 -8.14 -12.60
C CYS A 212 -2.44 -8.14 -13.84
N PHE A 213 -3.76 -8.29 -13.66
CA PHE A 213 -4.71 -8.41 -14.76
C PHE A 213 -4.76 -7.20 -15.70
N PRO A 214 -4.71 -5.92 -15.24
CA PRO A 214 -4.89 -4.80 -16.17
C PRO A 214 -3.86 -4.75 -17.30
N ALA A 215 -2.58 -4.99 -16.96
CA ALA A 215 -1.51 -5.08 -17.96
C ALA A 215 -1.67 -6.31 -18.86
N GLN A 216 -2.03 -7.46 -18.27
CA GLN A 216 -2.24 -8.71 -19.01
C GLN A 216 -3.44 -8.65 -19.95
N ILE A 217 -4.53 -7.99 -19.54
CA ILE A 217 -5.71 -7.79 -20.37
C ILE A 217 -5.38 -6.81 -21.50
N LEU A 218 -4.61 -5.74 -21.23
CA LEU A 218 -4.20 -4.82 -22.30
C LEU A 218 -3.41 -5.57 -23.37
N ASN A 219 -2.51 -6.48 -22.96
CA ASN A 219 -1.71 -7.37 -23.80
C ASN A 219 -1.08 -6.66 -25.02
N PRO A 220 -0.30 -5.58 -24.82
CA PRO A 220 0.31 -4.87 -25.93
C PRO A 220 1.38 -5.72 -26.63
N ILE A 221 1.49 -5.55 -27.95
CA ILE A 221 2.41 -6.25 -28.84
C ILE A 221 3.78 -5.57 -28.79
N PRO A 222 4.85 -6.29 -28.37
CA PRO A 222 6.21 -5.75 -28.33
C PRO A 222 6.68 -5.26 -29.71
N GLY A 223 7.31 -4.09 -29.76
CA GLY A 223 7.83 -3.49 -30.98
C GLY A 223 6.78 -2.76 -31.86
N GLU A 224 5.50 -3.03 -31.65
CA GLU A 224 4.39 -2.41 -32.40
C GLU A 224 3.62 -1.40 -31.56
N ASP A 225 3.17 -1.82 -30.37
CA ASP A 225 2.36 -0.98 -29.51
C ASP A 225 3.19 -0.06 -28.63
N LYS A 226 2.61 1.11 -28.36
CA LYS A 226 3.05 2.00 -27.28
C LYS A 226 1.87 2.33 -26.40
N VAL A 227 2.12 2.37 -25.09
CA VAL A 227 1.03 2.42 -24.12
C VAL A 227 1.21 3.53 -23.08
N ILE A 228 0.09 4.00 -22.55
CA ILE A 228 0.06 4.88 -21.39
C ILE A 228 -0.36 4.11 -20.13
N ASP A 229 0.34 4.36 -19.03
CA ASP A 229 -0.14 4.09 -17.67
C ASP A 229 -0.53 5.44 -17.04
N ALA A 230 -1.84 5.70 -16.92
CA ALA A 230 -2.38 7.02 -16.58
C ALA A 230 -2.22 7.40 -15.08
N CYS A 231 -1.99 6.42 -14.20
CA CYS A 231 -1.89 6.59 -12.74
C CYS A 231 -0.84 5.63 -12.18
N ALA A 232 0.40 5.80 -12.62
CA ALA A 232 1.40 4.76 -12.61
C ALA A 232 1.97 4.38 -11.24
N ALA A 233 2.03 5.29 -10.26
CA ALA A 233 2.70 4.96 -9.01
C ALA A 233 1.91 3.94 -8.15
N PRO A 234 2.59 2.99 -7.48
CA PRO A 234 4.03 2.92 -7.26
C PRO A 234 4.83 2.25 -8.40
N GLY A 235 4.20 1.82 -9.50
CA GLY A 235 4.90 1.29 -10.68
C GLY A 235 4.70 -0.19 -10.94
N ASN A 236 3.86 -0.88 -10.17
CA ASN A 236 3.67 -2.34 -10.32
C ASN A 236 3.04 -2.69 -11.67
N LYS A 237 2.02 -1.96 -12.12
CA LYS A 237 1.39 -2.14 -13.44
C LYS A 237 2.31 -1.68 -14.56
N THR A 238 2.95 -0.52 -14.40
CA THR A 238 3.94 0.03 -15.34
C THR A 238 5.09 -0.95 -15.61
N THR A 239 5.68 -1.52 -14.56
CA THR A 239 6.79 -2.50 -14.71
C THR A 239 6.28 -3.86 -15.19
N HIS A 240 4.99 -4.16 -15.06
CA HIS A 240 4.39 -5.35 -15.67
C HIS A 240 4.20 -5.14 -17.18
N LEU A 241 3.70 -3.97 -17.61
CA LEU A 241 3.68 -3.58 -19.02
C LEU A 241 5.07 -3.63 -19.62
N ALA A 242 6.10 -3.17 -18.91
CA ALA A 242 7.48 -3.23 -19.39
C ALA A 242 7.97 -4.66 -19.61
N CYS A 243 7.52 -5.62 -18.79
CA CYS A 243 7.77 -7.03 -19.00
C CYS A 243 7.07 -7.53 -20.27
N ILE A 244 5.78 -7.24 -20.43
CA ILE A 244 4.98 -7.69 -21.59
C ILE A 244 5.58 -7.15 -22.89
N LEU A 245 5.94 -5.86 -22.92
CA LEU A 245 6.60 -5.17 -24.04
C LEU A 245 8.08 -5.55 -24.22
N GLN A 246 8.59 -6.53 -23.48
CA GLN A 246 9.97 -7.04 -23.57
C GLN A 246 11.04 -5.94 -23.43
N ASN A 247 10.77 -4.96 -22.57
CA ASN A 247 11.63 -3.80 -22.35
C ASN A 247 11.94 -2.99 -23.64
N SER A 248 11.02 -2.99 -24.61
CA SER A 248 11.16 -2.23 -25.86
C SER A 248 11.33 -0.73 -25.56
N LYS A 249 12.34 -0.10 -26.17
CA LYS A 249 12.72 1.28 -25.85
C LYS A 249 11.55 2.26 -26.03
N ARG A 250 11.33 3.11 -25.02
CA ARG A 250 10.31 4.18 -25.02
C ARG A 250 8.92 3.71 -25.47
N SER A 251 8.52 2.50 -25.07
CA SER A 251 7.21 1.94 -25.40
C SER A 251 6.13 2.25 -24.36
N ILE A 252 6.50 2.80 -23.21
CA ILE A 252 5.57 3.15 -22.13
C ILE A 252 5.72 4.60 -21.73
N VAL A 253 4.59 5.31 -21.61
CA VAL A 253 4.50 6.63 -20.98
C VAL A 253 3.74 6.50 -19.67
N ALA A 254 4.36 6.83 -18.55
CA ALA A 254 3.82 6.64 -17.21
C ALA A 254 3.55 8.00 -16.54
N PHE A 255 2.29 8.27 -16.21
CA PHE A 255 1.88 9.51 -15.55
C PHE A 255 1.71 9.31 -14.04
N GLU A 256 2.22 10.26 -13.26
CA GLU A 256 1.92 10.38 -11.83
C GLU A 256 1.89 11.86 -11.44
N LYS A 257 0.81 12.30 -10.79
CA LYS A 257 0.63 13.71 -10.43
C LYS A 257 1.26 14.09 -9.09
N ASP A 258 1.48 13.13 -8.19
CA ASP A 258 2.04 13.40 -6.87
C ASP A 258 3.57 13.33 -6.88
N ASN A 259 4.19 14.42 -6.43
CA ASN A 259 5.65 14.60 -6.40
C ASN A 259 6.40 13.57 -5.51
N LYS A 260 5.76 12.99 -4.50
CA LYS A 260 6.39 11.94 -3.68
C LYS A 260 6.24 10.58 -4.36
N ARG A 261 5.06 10.28 -4.87
CA ARG A 261 4.74 9.02 -5.55
C ARG A 261 5.53 8.86 -6.85
N VAL A 262 5.79 9.93 -7.59
CA VAL A 262 6.60 9.86 -8.82
C VAL A 262 8.05 9.45 -8.52
N LYS A 263 8.59 9.82 -7.35
CA LYS A 263 9.92 9.38 -6.90
C LYS A 263 9.92 7.88 -6.60
N ILE A 264 8.88 7.41 -5.92
CA ILE A 264 8.69 5.98 -5.65
C ILE A 264 8.58 5.20 -6.97
N LEU A 265 7.75 5.69 -7.90
CA LEU A 265 7.60 5.11 -9.24
C LEU A 265 8.95 5.00 -9.93
N ARG A 266 9.74 6.07 -9.97
CA ARG A 266 11.08 6.06 -10.57
C ARG A 266 11.99 5.01 -9.92
N THR A 267 12.05 4.96 -8.59
CA THR A 267 12.85 3.97 -7.86
C THR A 267 12.40 2.54 -8.17
N MET A 268 11.09 2.29 -8.27
CA MET A 268 10.56 0.95 -8.59
C MET A 268 10.86 0.55 -10.03
N CYS A 269 10.70 1.47 -11.00
CA CYS A 269 11.04 1.23 -12.40
C CYS A 269 12.54 0.98 -12.59
N GLU A 270 13.39 1.74 -11.89
CA GLU A 270 14.84 1.55 -11.86
C GLU A 270 15.21 0.19 -11.26
N LYS A 271 14.64 -0.15 -10.09
CA LYS A 271 14.83 -1.46 -9.47
C LYS A 271 14.34 -2.60 -10.37
N ALA A 272 13.30 -2.39 -11.17
CA ALA A 272 12.83 -3.37 -12.14
C ALA A 272 13.69 -3.44 -13.42
N GLY A 273 14.57 -2.48 -13.67
CA GLY A 273 15.38 -2.40 -14.90
C GLY A 273 14.59 -1.88 -16.11
N GLY A 274 13.44 -1.24 -15.91
CA GLY A 274 12.53 -0.82 -16.98
C GLY A 274 12.75 0.59 -17.52
N LEU A 275 13.78 1.33 -17.08
CA LEU A 275 13.93 2.76 -17.44
C LEU A 275 14.21 3.02 -18.93
N ASP A 276 14.72 2.04 -19.67
CA ASP A 276 14.90 2.16 -21.12
C ASP A 276 13.55 2.14 -21.86
N CYS A 277 12.57 1.43 -21.29
CA CYS A 277 11.22 1.25 -21.83
C CYS A 277 10.24 2.34 -21.37
N ILE A 278 10.42 2.85 -20.14
CA ILE A 278 9.44 3.70 -19.45
C ILE A 278 9.86 5.17 -19.44
N THR A 279 9.03 6.03 -20.02
CA THR A 279 9.14 7.50 -19.91
C THR A 279 8.19 8.00 -18.82
N ILE A 280 8.71 8.58 -17.75
CA ILE A 280 7.90 9.04 -16.60
C ILE A 280 7.58 10.53 -16.72
N HIS A 281 6.29 10.87 -16.69
CA HIS A 281 5.76 12.23 -16.68
C HIS A 281 5.19 12.56 -15.29
N HIS A 282 5.77 13.56 -14.63
CA HIS A 282 5.22 14.13 -13.41
C HIS A 282 4.15 15.17 -13.78
N ALA A 283 2.94 14.71 -14.05
CA ALA A 283 1.81 15.54 -14.49
C ALA A 283 0.48 14.85 -14.17
N ASP A 284 -0.59 15.64 -14.14
CA ASP A 284 -1.95 15.10 -14.17
C ASP A 284 -2.28 14.66 -15.59
N PHE A 285 -2.54 13.36 -15.77
CA PHE A 285 -2.88 12.78 -17.06
C PHE A 285 -4.07 13.50 -17.73
N THR A 286 -5.06 13.96 -16.97
CA THR A 286 -6.25 14.66 -17.51
C THR A 286 -5.96 16.06 -18.06
N THR A 287 -4.75 16.58 -17.82
CA THR A 287 -4.30 17.87 -18.37
C THR A 287 -3.51 17.74 -19.67
N THR A 288 -3.23 16.51 -20.10
CA THR A 288 -2.56 16.25 -21.37
C THR A 288 -3.47 16.52 -22.56
N ARG A 289 -2.88 16.85 -23.71
CA ARG A 289 -3.62 16.92 -24.97
C ARG A 289 -3.49 15.58 -25.68
N PRO A 290 -4.60 14.90 -26.02
CA PRO A 290 -4.54 13.59 -26.68
C PRO A 290 -3.73 13.59 -27.99
N GLY A 291 -3.75 14.69 -28.74
CA GLY A 291 -2.97 14.86 -29.98
C GLY A 291 -1.45 14.95 -29.80
N ASP A 292 -0.95 15.18 -28.58
CA ASP A 292 0.50 15.18 -28.29
C ASP A 292 1.08 13.74 -28.23
N PHE A 293 0.24 12.71 -28.28
CA PHE A 293 0.60 11.29 -28.16
C PHE A 293 0.02 10.43 -29.29
N PRO A 294 0.27 10.76 -30.58
CA PRO A 294 -0.31 10.05 -31.71
C PRO A 294 0.18 8.59 -31.81
N GLU A 295 1.28 8.23 -31.18
CA GLU A 295 1.86 6.89 -31.24
C GLU A 295 1.24 5.90 -30.26
N ILE A 296 0.38 6.35 -29.34
CA ILE A 296 -0.19 5.51 -28.28
C ILE A 296 -1.37 4.70 -28.82
N THR A 297 -1.30 3.38 -28.64
CA THR A 297 -2.30 2.42 -29.12
C THR A 297 -3.09 1.79 -27.97
N GLY A 298 -2.59 1.82 -26.74
CA GLY A 298 -3.26 1.21 -25.59
C GLY A 298 -3.07 1.97 -24.29
N MET A 299 -3.99 1.81 -23.34
CA MET A 299 -3.87 2.43 -22.02
C MET A 299 -4.30 1.52 -20.87
N VAL A 300 -3.58 1.64 -19.76
CA VAL A 300 -4.05 1.21 -18.43
C VAL A 300 -4.46 2.45 -17.65
N VAL A 301 -5.69 2.43 -17.12
CA VAL A 301 -6.25 3.50 -16.30
C VAL A 301 -6.63 2.90 -14.95
N ASP A 302 -5.74 3.06 -13.96
CA ASP A 302 -5.90 2.56 -12.58
C ASP A 302 -5.97 3.75 -11.59
N PRO A 303 -7.07 4.52 -11.59
CA PRO A 303 -7.16 5.75 -10.82
C PRO A 303 -7.30 5.48 -9.32
N SER A 304 -7.30 6.57 -8.54
CA SER A 304 -7.60 6.47 -7.11
C SER A 304 -9.01 5.90 -6.90
N CYS A 305 -9.08 4.90 -6.01
CA CYS A 305 -10.27 4.17 -5.61
C CYS A 305 -10.46 4.26 -4.09
N SER A 306 -11.63 3.83 -3.60
CA SER A 306 -11.88 3.69 -2.16
C SER A 306 -10.88 2.75 -1.48
N GLY A 307 -10.43 1.70 -2.18
CA GLY A 307 -9.54 0.69 -1.61
C GLY A 307 -10.25 -0.37 -0.77
N SER A 308 -11.58 -0.46 -0.87
CA SER A 308 -12.41 -1.39 -0.10
C SER A 308 -12.13 -2.86 -0.38
N GLY A 309 -11.55 -3.20 -1.55
CA GLY A 309 -11.14 -4.56 -1.91
C GLY A 309 -9.74 -4.96 -1.43
N ILE A 310 -9.00 -4.08 -0.75
CA ILE A 310 -7.64 -4.36 -0.26
C ILE A 310 -7.72 -4.95 1.15
N PHE A 311 -7.19 -6.16 1.33
CA PHE A 311 -7.06 -6.81 2.65
C PHE A 311 -6.37 -5.89 3.68
N GLY A 312 -6.91 -5.84 4.89
CA GLY A 312 -6.39 -5.03 6.00
C GLY A 312 -6.71 -3.52 5.93
N ARG A 313 -7.08 -2.95 4.77
CA ARG A 313 -7.42 -1.50 4.67
C ARG A 313 -8.85 -1.16 5.11
N ALA A 314 -9.77 -2.12 5.07
CA ALA A 314 -11.15 -1.94 5.55
C ALA A 314 -11.23 -1.62 7.06
N PHE A 315 -10.15 -1.83 7.82
CA PHE A 315 -10.10 -1.65 9.27
C PHE A 315 -9.53 -0.29 9.72
N ASP A 316 -8.99 0.53 8.82
CA ASP A 316 -8.23 1.75 9.19
C ASP A 316 -9.12 3.01 9.37
N GLU A 317 -10.42 2.95 9.06
CA GLU A 317 -11.33 4.11 9.07
C GLU A 317 -12.45 4.03 10.13
N GLN A 318 -12.22 3.37 11.26
CA GLN A 318 -13.12 3.50 12.42
C GLN A 318 -12.79 4.79 13.19
N GLU A 319 -13.25 5.94 12.67
CA GLU A 319 -13.53 7.10 13.52
C GLU A 319 -14.73 6.76 14.42
N GLU A 320 -14.74 7.25 15.67
CA GLU A 320 -15.90 7.17 16.57
C GLU A 320 -17.00 8.14 16.09
N ILE A 321 -17.58 7.86 14.92
CA ILE A 321 -18.74 8.55 14.35
C ILE A 321 -19.95 7.61 14.35
N SER A 322 -21.16 8.16 14.28
CA SER A 322 -22.37 7.34 14.21
C SER A 322 -22.38 6.52 12.91
N GLU A 323 -23.07 5.37 12.90
CA GLU A 323 -23.18 4.52 11.71
C GLU A 323 -23.80 5.27 10.52
N GLU A 324 -24.71 6.21 10.79
CA GLU A 324 -25.36 7.06 9.80
C GLU A 324 -24.38 8.08 9.20
N GLU A 325 -23.60 8.78 10.03
CA GLU A 325 -22.57 9.73 9.58
C GLU A 325 -21.45 9.04 8.80
N ALA A 326 -21.05 7.83 9.21
CA ALA A 326 -20.09 7.01 8.46
C ALA A 326 -20.61 6.65 7.07
N ARG A 327 -21.90 6.30 6.98
CA ARG A 327 -22.54 5.95 5.71
C ARG A 327 -22.63 7.15 4.77
N GLU A 328 -23.04 8.30 5.26
CA GLU A 328 -23.13 9.54 4.46
C GLU A 328 -21.75 9.95 3.90
N LYS A 329 -20.71 9.97 4.75
CA LYS A 329 -19.34 10.25 4.32
C LYS A 329 -18.83 9.26 3.28
N LEU A 330 -19.19 7.99 3.41
CA LEU A 330 -18.82 6.97 2.44
C LEU A 330 -19.47 7.23 1.08
N VAL A 331 -20.78 7.52 1.06
CA VAL A 331 -21.52 7.85 -0.17
C VAL A 331 -20.91 9.06 -0.86
N GLU A 332 -20.69 10.16 -0.13
CA GLU A 332 -20.10 11.38 -0.70
C GLU A 332 -18.69 11.13 -1.28
N ARG A 333 -17.90 10.29 -0.59
CA ARG A 333 -16.57 9.89 -1.06
C ARG A 333 -16.66 9.04 -2.34
N LEU A 334 -17.56 8.06 -2.39
CA LEU A 334 -17.76 7.21 -3.56
C LEU A 334 -18.20 8.02 -4.77
N GLU A 335 -19.12 8.98 -4.59
CA GLU A 335 -19.56 9.87 -5.67
C GLU A 335 -18.40 10.70 -6.24
N LYS A 336 -17.58 11.31 -5.38
CA LYS A 336 -16.40 12.08 -5.81
C LYS A 336 -15.37 11.22 -6.55
N LEU A 337 -15.13 10.01 -6.06
CA LEU A 337 -14.21 9.06 -6.70
C LEU A 337 -14.74 8.60 -8.05
N SER A 338 -16.01 8.19 -8.11
CA SER A 338 -16.70 7.76 -9.34
C SER A 338 -16.75 8.88 -10.39
N ALA A 339 -16.96 10.13 -9.99
CA ALA A 339 -16.92 11.29 -10.89
C ALA A 339 -15.51 11.50 -11.47
N PHE A 340 -14.48 11.41 -10.63
CA PHE A 340 -13.08 11.51 -11.09
C PHE A 340 -12.70 10.35 -12.03
N GLN A 341 -13.10 9.14 -11.69
CA GLN A 341 -12.89 7.92 -12.47
C GLN A 341 -13.55 8.02 -13.86
N PHE A 342 -14.79 8.48 -13.92
CA PHE A 342 -15.45 8.77 -15.20
C PHE A 342 -14.66 9.78 -16.02
N LYS A 343 -14.25 10.91 -15.43
CA LYS A 343 -13.50 11.96 -16.13
C LYS A 343 -12.17 11.43 -16.72
N ILE A 344 -11.40 10.70 -15.92
CA ILE A 344 -10.08 10.23 -16.36
C ILE A 344 -10.18 9.14 -17.43
N VAL A 345 -11.18 8.26 -17.35
CA VAL A 345 -11.40 7.24 -18.38
C VAL A 345 -11.93 7.88 -19.66
N LYS A 346 -12.89 8.81 -19.57
CA LYS A 346 -13.36 9.58 -20.75
C LYS A 346 -12.22 10.30 -21.44
N HIS A 347 -11.27 10.87 -20.68
CA HIS A 347 -10.06 11.47 -21.24
C HIS A 347 -9.20 10.45 -21.98
N ALA A 348 -8.96 9.27 -21.41
CA ALA A 348 -8.19 8.20 -22.07
C ALA A 348 -8.83 7.74 -23.40
N LEU A 349 -10.16 7.66 -23.46
CA LEU A 349 -10.92 7.27 -24.65
C LEU A 349 -10.82 8.30 -25.79
N SER A 350 -10.48 9.56 -25.47
CA SER A 350 -10.34 10.63 -26.46
C SER A 350 -9.04 10.62 -27.28
N PHE A 351 -8.13 9.67 -27.02
CA PHE A 351 -6.87 9.56 -27.76
C PHE A 351 -7.07 8.91 -29.12
N PRO A 352 -6.58 9.54 -30.21
CA PRO A 352 -7.03 9.26 -31.56
C PRO A 352 -6.68 7.86 -32.07
N ASN A 353 -5.53 7.32 -31.64
CA ASN A 353 -5.02 6.02 -32.11
C ASN A 353 -5.13 4.91 -31.05
N VAL A 354 -5.75 5.22 -29.90
CA VAL A 354 -5.95 4.22 -28.85
C VAL A 354 -7.05 3.28 -29.27
N ARG A 355 -6.72 1.99 -29.31
CA ARG A 355 -7.62 0.89 -29.69
C ARG A 355 -8.15 0.11 -28.49
N LYS A 356 -7.47 0.21 -27.33
CA LYS A 356 -7.84 -0.52 -26.12
C LYS A 356 -7.49 0.27 -24.86
N VAL A 357 -8.50 0.46 -24.00
CA VAL A 357 -8.33 1.03 -22.66
C VAL A 357 -8.75 -0.02 -21.64
N VAL A 358 -7.88 -0.29 -20.66
CA VAL A 358 -8.18 -1.16 -19.53
C VAL A 358 -8.34 -0.31 -18.28
N TYR A 359 -9.58 -0.20 -17.83
CA TYR A 359 -9.95 0.45 -16.59
C TYR A 359 -9.92 -0.57 -15.44
N SER A 360 -9.28 -0.23 -14.33
CA SER A 360 -9.28 -1.07 -13.13
C SER A 360 -9.39 -0.25 -11.85
N THR A 361 -9.97 -0.86 -10.83
CA THR A 361 -9.99 -0.31 -9.48
C THR A 361 -9.60 -1.38 -8.46
N CYS A 362 -9.42 -0.94 -7.23
CA CYS A 362 -9.22 -1.74 -6.04
C CYS A 362 -10.48 -1.73 -5.14
N SER A 363 -11.65 -1.51 -5.73
CA SER A 363 -12.93 -1.32 -5.05
C SER A 363 -13.88 -2.48 -5.33
N ILE A 364 -14.72 -2.80 -4.35
CA ILE A 364 -15.86 -3.72 -4.49
C ILE A 364 -17.18 -2.99 -4.76
N HIS A 365 -17.17 -1.66 -4.89
CA HIS A 365 -18.37 -0.85 -5.05
C HIS A 365 -18.73 -0.67 -6.53
N ASP A 366 -19.95 -1.02 -6.89
CA ASP A 366 -20.50 -0.88 -8.25
C ASP A 366 -20.39 0.56 -8.76
N GLU A 367 -20.53 1.55 -7.87
CA GLU A 367 -20.42 2.97 -8.20
C GLU A 367 -19.06 3.34 -8.79
N GLU A 368 -18.00 2.66 -8.38
CA GLU A 368 -16.64 2.84 -8.89
C GLU A 368 -16.30 1.87 -10.03
N ASN A 369 -17.17 0.91 -10.35
CA ASN A 369 -16.89 -0.16 -11.31
C ASN A 369 -17.90 -0.12 -12.47
N GLU A 370 -18.91 -0.99 -12.44
CA GLU A 370 -19.96 -1.11 -13.46
C GLU A 370 -20.69 0.22 -13.68
N GLY A 371 -20.91 1.01 -12.62
CA GLY A 371 -21.55 2.32 -12.68
C GLY A 371 -20.74 3.36 -13.46
N VAL A 372 -19.40 3.35 -13.35
CA VAL A 372 -18.53 4.22 -14.16
C VAL A 372 -18.59 3.78 -15.63
N VAL A 373 -18.46 2.48 -15.89
CA VAL A 373 -18.47 1.93 -17.25
C VAL A 373 -19.80 2.24 -17.93
N LYS A 374 -20.94 1.98 -17.27
CA LYS A 374 -22.28 2.25 -17.82
C LYS A 374 -22.43 3.71 -18.24
N ARG A 375 -22.04 4.66 -17.39
CA ARG A 375 -22.09 6.09 -17.72
C ARG A 375 -21.22 6.43 -18.93
N LEU A 376 -20.05 5.79 -19.07
CA LEU A 376 -19.16 6.04 -20.22
C LEU A 376 -19.75 5.55 -21.54
N ILE A 377 -20.35 4.36 -21.59
CA ILE A 377 -20.96 3.83 -22.82
C ILE A 377 -22.25 4.57 -23.21
N GLU A 378 -22.91 5.23 -22.25
CA GLU A 378 -24.08 6.09 -22.50
C GLU A 378 -23.68 7.53 -22.89
N ASP A 379 -22.42 7.93 -22.75
CA ASP A 379 -21.93 9.26 -23.08
C ASP A 379 -21.84 9.48 -24.61
N GLU A 380 -22.41 10.58 -25.09
CA GLU A 380 -22.49 10.87 -26.53
C GLU A 380 -21.13 10.93 -27.24
N ASP A 381 -20.10 11.47 -26.59
CA ASP A 381 -18.78 11.62 -27.21
C ASP A 381 -18.12 10.24 -27.37
N VAL A 382 -18.27 9.40 -26.35
CA VAL A 382 -17.77 8.01 -26.34
C VAL A 382 -18.50 7.18 -27.40
N GLN A 383 -19.82 7.36 -27.55
CA GLN A 383 -20.61 6.70 -28.58
C GLN A 383 -20.21 7.13 -29.99
N LYS A 384 -20.00 8.44 -30.22
CA LYS A 384 -19.53 8.98 -31.51
C LYS A 384 -18.17 8.41 -31.91
N GLN A 385 -17.32 8.10 -30.93
CA GLN A 385 -16.03 7.44 -31.14
C GLN A 385 -16.12 5.92 -31.36
N GLY A 386 -17.29 5.32 -31.17
CA GLY A 386 -17.53 3.90 -31.46
C GLY A 386 -16.97 2.93 -30.42
N TRP A 387 -16.64 3.39 -29.21
CA TRP A 387 -16.14 2.54 -28.13
C TRP A 387 -17.19 1.52 -27.69
N LYS A 388 -16.72 0.31 -27.34
CA LYS A 388 -17.56 -0.79 -26.85
C LYS A 388 -16.86 -1.50 -25.70
N VAL A 389 -17.66 -2.01 -24.76
CA VAL A 389 -17.15 -2.89 -23.71
C VAL A 389 -16.78 -4.23 -24.35
N SER A 390 -15.56 -4.69 -24.08
CA SER A 390 -15.10 -5.99 -24.57
C SER A 390 -15.94 -7.10 -23.95
N LYS A 391 -16.31 -8.11 -24.75
CA LYS A 391 -16.97 -9.31 -24.21
C LYS A 391 -16.02 -9.99 -23.23
N GLN A 392 -16.57 -10.56 -22.17
CA GLN A 392 -15.80 -11.40 -21.26
C GLN A 392 -15.19 -12.54 -22.10
N ALA A 393 -13.86 -12.65 -22.11
CA ALA A 393 -13.20 -13.75 -22.79
C ALA A 393 -13.45 -15.03 -21.98
N ASP A 394 -13.89 -16.10 -22.65
CA ASP A 394 -14.16 -17.42 -22.07
C ASP A 394 -12.92 -18.08 -21.44
#